data_AF-A0A0W0WXY4-F1
#
_entry.id   AF-A0A0W0WXY4-F1
#
_cell.length_a   1.000
_cell.length_b   1.000
_cell.length_c   1.000
_cell.angle_alpha   90.00
_cell.angle_beta   90.00
_cell.angle_gamma   90.00
#
_symmetry.space_group_name_H-M   'P 1'
#
loop_
_entity.id
_entity.type
_entity.pdbx_description
1 polymer ?
#
loop_
_entity_poly.entity_id
_entity_poly.type
_entity_poly.pdbx_seq_one_letter_code
_entity_poly.pdbx_strand_id
1 'polypeptide(L)'
;MNKLHLKLCVLMAAMGISLPGWAEDTPCKSLAEACVQEGYYIGGNKVGKGLVEDCVMPIINHKKTIPNVTFSEDQLQQCKAELDKKLQRENVKMNQGTNQE
;
A
#
# COMPACT_ATOMS: atom_id res chain seq x y z
N MET A 1 34.28 19.11 -33.01
CA MET A 1 33.10 18.38 -33.49
C MET A 1 33.07 17.04 -32.78
N ASN A 2 32.03 16.77 -31.98
CA ASN A 2 31.43 15.45 -31.71
C ASN A 2 30.14 15.69 -30.93
N LYS A 3 29.08 15.96 -31.70
CA LYS A 3 27.70 16.09 -31.24
C LYS A 3 27.05 14.73 -31.42
N LEU A 4 27.13 13.86 -30.41
CA LEU A 4 26.40 12.60 -30.42
C LEU A 4 25.29 12.65 -29.34
N HIS A 5 24.12 13.13 -29.76
CA HIS A 5 22.79 12.74 -29.29
C HIS A 5 22.57 12.77 -27.77
N LEU A 6 22.40 13.93 -27.13
CA LEU A 6 21.11 14.63 -27.00
C LEU A 6 19.93 13.89 -27.66
N LYS A 7 19.22 13.02 -26.91
CA LYS A 7 17.81 12.53 -27.07
C LYS A 7 17.59 11.14 -26.45
N LEU A 8 17.95 10.94 -25.18
CA LEU A 8 17.32 9.89 -24.37
C LEU A 8 16.39 10.57 -23.35
N CYS A 9 15.50 11.43 -23.88
CA CYS A 9 14.47 12.09 -23.11
C CYS A 9 13.22 11.20 -23.14
N VAL A 10 12.73 10.91 -21.94
CA VAL A 10 11.33 10.57 -21.64
C VAL A 10 10.86 9.21 -22.14
N LEU A 11 11.10 8.17 -21.34
CA LEU A 11 10.25 6.97 -21.29
C LEU A 11 10.42 6.32 -19.90
N MET A 12 10.06 7.06 -18.85
CA MET A 12 9.85 6.49 -17.53
C MET A 12 8.55 7.06 -16.97
N ALA A 13 7.78 6.19 -16.32
CA ALA A 13 6.59 6.46 -15.54
C ALA A 13 5.27 6.69 -16.31
N ALA A 14 4.71 5.58 -16.83
CA ALA A 14 3.28 5.34 -16.72
C ALA A 14 3.03 3.85 -16.42
N MET A 15 3.79 3.27 -15.48
CA MET A 15 3.31 2.06 -14.82
C MET A 15 2.26 2.55 -13.83
N GLY A 16 0.99 2.31 -14.14
CA GLY A 16 -0.10 2.63 -13.23
C GLY A 16 0.20 2.01 -11.87
N ILE A 17 0.08 2.82 -10.82
CA ILE A 17 0.17 2.33 -9.45
C ILE A 17 -1.11 1.53 -9.21
N SER A 18 -1.04 0.21 -9.40
CA SER A 18 -2.13 -0.67 -9.01
C SER A 18 -2.13 -0.79 -7.49
N LEU A 19 -3.13 -0.17 -6.86
CA LEU A 19 -3.40 -0.43 -5.47
C LEU A 19 -3.91 -1.87 -5.35
N PRO A 20 -3.56 -2.57 -4.26
CA PRO A 20 -4.15 -3.86 -4.01
C PRO A 20 -5.65 -3.69 -3.77
N GLY A 21 -6.49 -4.62 -4.23
CA GLY A 21 -7.96 -4.51 -4.18
C GLY A 21 -8.62 -4.36 -2.78
N TRP A 22 -7.83 -4.28 -1.70
CA TRP A 22 -8.31 -3.90 -0.37
C TRP A 22 -8.16 -2.41 -0.07
N ALA A 23 -7.33 -1.71 -0.86
CA ALA A 23 -7.16 -0.27 -0.85
C ALA A 23 -7.84 0.39 -2.06
N GLU A 24 -8.13 -0.35 -3.12
CA GLU A 24 -8.92 0.14 -4.25
C GLU A 24 -10.39 0.30 -3.83
N ASP A 25 -10.91 1.53 -3.94
CA ASP A 25 -12.28 1.93 -3.55
C ASP A 25 -12.70 1.66 -2.10
N THR A 26 -11.75 1.66 -1.16
CA THR A 26 -12.02 1.54 0.28
C THR A 26 -11.57 2.79 1.06
N PRO A 27 -11.95 2.94 2.35
CA PRO A 27 -11.43 4.00 3.21
C PRO A 27 -9.90 3.99 3.38
N CYS A 28 -9.22 2.92 2.97
CA CYS A 28 -7.76 2.82 2.98
C CYS A 28 -7.08 3.46 1.76
N LYS A 29 -7.83 3.85 0.71
CA LYS A 29 -7.26 4.31 -0.56
C LYS A 29 -6.24 5.43 -0.38
N SER A 30 -6.65 6.55 0.20
CA SER A 30 -5.79 7.74 0.35
C SER A 30 -4.55 7.44 1.20
N LEU A 31 -4.69 6.57 2.20
CA LEU A 31 -3.58 6.15 3.06
C LEU A 31 -2.58 5.25 2.31
N ALA A 32 -3.08 4.30 1.53
CA ALA A 32 -2.25 3.43 0.71
C ALA A 32 -1.55 4.22 -0.42
N GLU A 33 -2.23 5.18 -1.04
CA GLU A 33 -1.64 6.06 -2.06
C GLU A 33 -0.48 6.87 -1.49
N ALA A 34 -0.66 7.49 -0.32
CA ALA A 34 0.39 8.23 0.36
C ALA A 34 1.59 7.31 0.70
N CYS A 35 1.32 6.09 1.17
CA CYS A 35 2.37 5.10 1.39
C CYS A 35 3.11 4.73 0.09
N VAL A 36 2.40 4.57 -1.04
CA VAL A 36 3.08 4.29 -2.31
C VAL A 36 3.92 5.47 -2.78
N GLN A 37 3.45 6.71 -2.57
CA GLN A 37 4.23 7.92 -2.89
C GLN A 37 5.53 8.00 -2.09
N GLU A 38 5.54 7.51 -0.85
CA GLU A 38 6.74 7.37 -0.01
C GLU A 38 7.62 6.14 -0.37
N GLY A 39 7.25 5.41 -1.42
CA GLY A 39 8.00 4.28 -1.96
C GLY A 39 7.73 2.94 -1.27
N TYR A 40 6.62 2.79 -0.55
CA TYR A 40 6.19 1.49 -0.03
C TYR A 40 5.39 0.73 -1.08
N TYR A 41 5.55 -0.59 -1.15
CA TYR A 41 4.94 -1.41 -2.20
C TYR A 41 4.57 -2.80 -1.69
N ILE A 42 3.71 -3.50 -2.43
CA ILE A 42 3.25 -4.85 -2.08
C ILE A 42 4.44 -5.82 -2.17
N GLY A 43 4.67 -6.60 -1.12
CA GLY A 43 5.80 -7.53 -1.05
C GLY A 43 7.14 -6.90 -0.65
N GLY A 44 7.17 -5.59 -0.38
CA GLY A 44 8.36 -4.87 0.07
C GLY A 44 8.81 -5.16 1.51
N ASN A 45 8.06 -5.98 2.26
CA ASN A 45 8.31 -6.25 3.69
C ASN A 45 9.73 -6.81 3.94
N LYS A 46 10.27 -7.61 3.00
CA LYS A 46 11.62 -8.19 3.11
C LYS A 46 12.75 -7.16 3.09
N VAL A 47 12.46 -5.94 2.64
CA VAL A 47 13.41 -4.82 2.57
C VAL A 47 12.92 -3.61 3.37
N GLY A 48 11.94 -3.78 4.26
CA GLY A 48 11.38 -2.72 5.11
C GLY A 48 10.58 -1.65 4.36
N LYS A 49 10.07 -2.00 3.16
CA LYS A 49 9.24 -1.13 2.31
C LYS A 49 7.88 -1.76 2.01
N GLY A 50 7.39 -2.60 2.91
CA GLY A 50 6.07 -3.20 2.86
C GLY A 50 4.94 -2.18 2.94
N LEU A 51 4.05 -2.19 1.95
CA LEU A 51 2.90 -1.28 1.93
C LEU A 51 2.04 -1.38 3.20
N VAL A 52 1.71 -2.60 3.62
CA VAL A 52 0.85 -2.82 4.78
C VAL A 52 1.64 -2.74 6.08
N GLU A 53 2.66 -3.59 6.23
CA GLU A 53 3.36 -3.81 7.51
C GLU A 53 4.26 -2.63 7.92
N ASP A 54 4.91 -1.98 6.96
CA ASP A 54 5.90 -0.93 7.24
C ASP A 54 5.36 0.51 7.08
N CYS A 55 4.16 0.68 6.50
CA CYS A 55 3.54 1.99 6.30
C CYS A 55 2.11 2.09 6.84
N VAL A 56 1.15 1.41 6.21
CA VAL A 56 -0.28 1.58 6.53
C VAL A 56 -0.57 1.22 7.99
N MET A 57 -0.08 0.07 8.46
CA MET A 57 -0.36 -0.41 9.82
C MET A 57 0.32 0.43 10.92
N PRO A 58 1.58 0.88 10.77
CA PRO A 58 2.16 1.87 11.67
C PRO A 58 1.39 3.20 11.72
N ILE A 59 0.85 3.68 10.60
CA ILE A 59 0.09 4.95 10.56
C ILE A 59 -1.26 4.82 11.27
N ILE A 60 -2.02 3.77 10.98
CA ILE A 60 -3.30 3.48 11.65
C ILE A 60 -3.14 3.32 13.17
N ASN A 61 -2.00 2.78 13.61
CA ASN A 61 -1.69 2.61 15.03
C ASN A 61 -1.01 3.84 15.65
N HIS A 62 -0.98 4.98 14.96
CA HIS A 62 -0.39 6.23 15.44
C HIS A 62 1.11 6.13 15.78
N LYS A 63 1.81 5.15 15.21
CA LYS A 63 3.26 4.94 15.39
C LYS A 63 4.10 5.63 14.34
N LYS A 64 3.47 6.09 13.25
CA LYS A 64 4.12 6.70 12.10
C LYS A 64 3.21 7.73 11.47
N THR A 65 3.80 8.73 10.84
CA THR A 65 3.10 9.72 10.03
C THR A 65 3.83 9.87 8.69
N ILE A 66 3.13 10.39 7.68
CA ILE A 66 3.73 10.76 6.40
C ILE A 66 3.91 12.28 6.40
N PRO A 67 5.09 12.79 6.02
CA PRO A 67 5.32 14.23 5.94
C PRO A 67 4.27 14.92 5.06
N ASN A 68 3.75 16.06 5.52
CA ASN A 68 2.78 16.88 4.79
C ASN A 68 1.43 16.19 4.46
N VAL A 69 1.14 15.04 5.07
CA VAL A 69 -0.14 14.37 4.94
C VAL A 69 -0.73 14.17 6.33
N THR A 70 -1.99 14.57 6.50
CA THR A 70 -2.74 14.35 7.73
C THR A 70 -3.99 13.56 7.39
N PHE A 71 -4.23 12.50 8.15
CA PHE A 71 -5.45 11.69 8.04
C PHE A 71 -6.35 12.03 9.23
N SER A 72 -7.66 12.03 9.02
CA SER A 72 -8.60 12.15 10.14
C SER A 72 -8.61 10.86 10.96
N GLU A 73 -8.94 10.95 12.25
CA GLU A 73 -9.09 9.76 13.10
C GLU A 73 -10.12 8.78 12.51
N ASP A 74 -11.22 9.30 11.97
CA ASP A 74 -12.25 8.50 11.31
C ASP A 74 -11.68 7.72 10.11
N GLN A 75 -10.83 8.33 9.28
CA GLN A 75 -10.19 7.65 8.16
C GLN A 75 -9.28 6.52 8.63
N LEU A 76 -8.50 6.76 9.69
CA LEU A 76 -7.60 5.75 10.26
C LEU A 76 -8.41 4.58 10.85
N GLN A 77 -9.50 4.86 11.57
CA GLN A 77 -10.37 3.83 12.14
C GLN A 77 -11.11 3.03 11.07
N GLN A 78 -11.65 3.69 10.05
CA GLN A 78 -12.33 3.02 8.95
C GLN A 78 -11.37 2.12 8.17
N CYS A 79 -10.14 2.60 7.91
CA CYS A 79 -9.14 1.79 7.25
C CYS A 79 -8.70 0.60 8.12
N LYS A 80 -8.54 0.79 9.44
CA LYS A 80 -8.26 -0.30 10.39
C LYS A 80 -9.30 -1.41 10.29
N ALA A 81 -10.58 -1.03 10.35
CA ALA A 81 -11.67 -2.00 10.31
C ALA A 81 -11.70 -2.80 9.00
N GLU A 82 -11.46 -2.15 7.85
CA GLU A 82 -11.40 -2.88 6.57
C GLU A 82 -10.17 -3.78 6.45
N LEU A 83 -9.02 -3.34 6.96
CA LEU A 83 -7.81 -4.16 6.99
C LEU A 83 -8.01 -5.40 7.89
N ASP A 84 -8.59 -5.23 9.07
CA ASP A 84 -8.89 -6.31 10.01
C ASP A 84 -9.89 -7.31 9.41
N LYS A 85 -10.98 -6.82 8.78
CA LYS A 85 -11.93 -7.69 8.06
C LYS A 85 -11.24 -8.51 6.97
N LYS A 86 -10.28 -7.93 6.25
CA LYS A 86 -9.51 -8.67 5.24
C LYS A 86 -8.65 -9.76 5.88
N LEU A 87 -7.87 -9.43 6.91
CA LEU A 87 -7.02 -10.40 7.60
C LEU A 87 -7.84 -11.57 8.17
N GLN A 88 -9.03 -11.28 8.70
CA GLN A 88 -9.96 -12.32 9.16
C GLN A 88 -10.46 -13.19 7.99
N ARG A 89 -10.86 -12.60 6.86
CA ARG A 89 -11.28 -13.35 5.66
C ARG A 89 -10.16 -14.25 5.12
N GLU A 90 -8.92 -13.78 5.13
CA GLU A 90 -7.77 -14.59 4.71
C GLU A 90 -7.51 -15.75 5.68
N ASN A 91 -7.61 -15.53 7.00
CA ASN A 91 -7.51 -16.61 7.99
C ASN A 91 -8.62 -17.66 7.85
N VAL A 92 -9.86 -17.24 7.58
CA VAL A 92 -10.97 -18.17 7.33
C VAL A 92 -10.73 -19.01 6.07
N LYS A 93 -10.27 -18.40 4.97
CA LYS A 93 -9.95 -19.12 3.73
C LYS A 93 -8.81 -20.14 3.92
N MET A 94 -7.81 -19.82 4.74
CA MET A 94 -6.74 -20.77 5.07
C MET A 94 -7.23 -21.95 5.92
N ASN A 95 -8.20 -21.73 6.81
CA ASN A 95 -8.78 -22.79 7.64
C ASN A 95 -9.81 -23.67 6.89
N GLN A 96 -10.41 -23.15 5.82
CA GLN A 96 -11.37 -23.88 4.99
C GLN A 96 -10.72 -24.69 3.85
N GLY A 97 -9.40 -24.56 3.64
CA GLY A 97 -8.63 -25.34 2.66
C GLY A 97 -8.10 -26.69 3.18
N THR A 98 -8.36 -27.04 4.44
CA THR A 98 -7.89 -28.29 5.09
C THR A 98 -9.02 -29.27 5.42
N ASN A 99 -10.20 -29.12 4.79
CA ASN A 99 -11.28 -30.12 4.80
C ASN A 99 -11.80 -30.33 3.37
N GLN A 100 -10.98 -30.97 2.54
CA GLN A 100 -11.46 -31.77 1.43
C GLN A 100 -10.76 -33.13 1.55
N GLU A 101 -11.41 -34.03 2.30
CA GLU A 101 -11.26 -35.49 2.14
C GLU A 101 -12.07 -35.95 0.93
#